data_AF-A0AA88A195-F1
#
_entry.id   AF-A0AA88A195-F1
#
_cell.length_a   1.000
_cell.length_b   1.000
_cell.length_c   1.000
_cell.angle_alpha   90.00
_cell.angle_beta   90.00
_cell.angle_gamma   90.00
#
_symmetry.space_group_name_H-M   'P 1'
#
loop_
_entity.id
_entity.type
_entity.pdbx_description
1 polymer ?
#
loop_
_entity_poly.entity_id
_entity_poly.type
_entity_poly.pdbx_seq_one_letter_code
_entity_poly.pdbx_strand_id
1 'polypeptide(L)'
;MFQLSNVRLSKFEVTARTTQGKVVHDLIPFLDHVSKAGIEQGTLLTVGLTWFFWLVATHPSVETKFFEEMKSILLARDIKWYGYLITNDLNIFVNLQAALYETLRLFPPVPYNHKTAAEADILPSGHHVKPTERILLNFFAMGRMEEIWGKDCLEFKPERWISERGTFMHVPSHTNS
;
A
#
# COMPACT_ATOMS: atom_id res chain seq x y z
N MET A 1 -22.72 -20.26 4.77
CA MET A 1 -21.86 -21.06 3.88
C MET A 1 -22.46 -20.99 2.48
N PHE A 2 -21.71 -20.42 1.52
CA PHE A 2 -22.02 -20.18 0.09
C PHE A 2 -23.21 -19.25 -0.22
N GLN A 3 -23.29 -18.41 -1.26
CA GLN A 3 -22.36 -17.87 -2.27
C GLN A 3 -23.16 -16.81 -3.05
N LEU A 4 -22.60 -15.63 -3.33
CA LEU A 4 -22.94 -14.74 -4.45
C LEU A 4 -21.67 -13.92 -4.71
N SER A 5 -21.19 -13.66 -5.91
CA SER A 5 -21.56 -14.10 -7.26
C SER A 5 -20.49 -13.51 -8.18
N ASN A 6 -19.97 -14.30 -9.12
CA ASN A 6 -19.24 -13.92 -10.33
C ASN A 6 -18.91 -12.41 -10.51
N VAL A 7 -17.76 -11.97 -9.96
CA VAL A 7 -17.06 -10.80 -10.51
C VAL A 7 -16.08 -11.34 -11.53
N ARG A 8 -16.44 -11.23 -12.80
CA ARG A 8 -15.57 -11.63 -13.91
C ARG A 8 -14.43 -10.61 -14.02
N LEU A 9 -13.27 -10.92 -13.43
CA LEU A 9 -12.03 -10.13 -13.51
C LEU A 9 -11.37 -10.20 -14.90
N SER A 10 -12.14 -10.13 -15.99
CA SER A 10 -11.62 -10.37 -17.35
C SER A 10 -11.28 -9.09 -18.14
N LYS A 11 -11.05 -7.94 -17.49
CA LYS A 11 -10.70 -6.68 -18.18
C LYS A 11 -9.71 -5.79 -17.41
N PHE A 12 -8.68 -6.39 -16.81
CA PHE A 12 -7.45 -5.66 -16.57
C PHE A 12 -6.31 -6.45 -17.22
N GLU A 13 -6.19 -6.31 -18.55
CA GLU A 13 -4.92 -6.60 -19.20
C GLU A 13 -3.93 -5.54 -18.73
N VAL A 14 -3.06 -5.90 -17.78
CA VAL A 14 -1.87 -5.11 -17.47
C VAL A 14 -0.91 -5.31 -18.64
N THR A 15 -1.07 -4.49 -19.68
CA THR A 15 -0.13 -4.46 -20.80
C THR A 15 1.14 -3.72 -20.35
N ALA A 16 1.97 -4.38 -19.56
CA ALA A 16 3.32 -3.90 -19.27
C ALA A 16 4.21 -4.22 -20.49
N ARG A 17 4.44 -3.22 -21.36
CA ARG A 17 5.55 -3.26 -22.31
C ARG A 17 6.67 -2.38 -21.79
N THR A 18 7.74 -2.99 -21.29
CA THR A 18 9.09 -2.42 -21.31
C THR A 18 10.16 -3.49 -21.08
N THR A 19 11.34 -3.18 -21.61
CA THR A 19 12.46 -4.04 -21.98
C THR A 19 13.29 -4.55 -20.79
N GLN A 20 13.03 -5.77 -20.30
CA GLN A 20 14.02 -6.69 -19.69
C GLN A 20 13.35 -8.04 -19.34
N GLY A 21 13.31 -8.93 -20.34
CA GLY A 21 12.38 -10.07 -20.41
C GLY A 21 12.82 -11.38 -19.74
N LYS A 22 13.22 -11.38 -18.46
CA LYS A 22 13.33 -12.65 -17.70
C LYS A 22 12.70 -12.64 -16.32
N VAL A 23 12.82 -11.56 -15.53
CA VAL A 23 12.33 -11.54 -14.14
C VAL A 23 10.81 -11.34 -14.05
N VAL A 24 10.23 -10.55 -14.95
CA VAL A 24 8.80 -10.18 -14.90
C VAL A 24 7.87 -11.33 -15.30
N HIS A 25 8.29 -12.18 -16.23
CA HIS A 25 7.46 -13.26 -16.78
C HIS A 25 7.15 -14.34 -15.74
N ASP A 26 8.05 -14.55 -14.78
CA ASP A 26 7.88 -15.52 -13.68
C ASP A 26 7.13 -14.93 -12.48
N LEU A 27 7.20 -13.60 -12.31
CA LEU A 27 6.55 -12.93 -11.19
C LEU A 27 5.04 -12.79 -11.40
N ILE A 28 4.55 -12.41 -12.58
CA ILE A 28 3.11 -12.15 -12.80
C ILE A 28 2.20 -13.33 -12.37
N PRO A 29 2.50 -14.61 -12.73
CA PRO A 29 1.71 -15.76 -12.25
C PRO A 29 1.81 -15.98 -10.73
N PHE A 30 2.97 -15.70 -10.15
CA PHE A 30 3.20 -15.77 -8.71
C PHE A 30 2.42 -14.67 -7.96
N LEU A 31 2.38 -13.44 -8.49
CA LEU A 31 1.59 -12.32 -7.96
C LEU A 31 0.10 -12.66 -7.92
N ASP A 32 -0.43 -13.22 -9.01
CA ASP A 32 -1.84 -13.61 -9.13
C ASP A 32 -2.18 -14.77 -8.16
N HIS A 33 -1.27 -15.73 -8.00
CA HIS A 33 -1.42 -16.82 -7.04
C HIS A 33 -1.43 -16.34 -5.59
N VAL A 34 -0.47 -15.50 -5.19
CA VAL A 34 -0.36 -14.94 -3.84
C VAL A 34 -1.56 -14.03 -3.53
N SER A 35 -2.00 -13.22 -4.50
CA SER A 35 -3.20 -12.38 -4.35
C SER A 35 -4.47 -13.21 -4.16
N LYS A 36 -4.61 -14.36 -4.83
CA LYS A 36 -5.75 -15.27 -4.67
C LYS A 36 -5.68 -16.07 -3.36
N ALA A 37 -4.48 -16.45 -2.93
CA ALA A 37 -4.22 -17.16 -1.68
C ALA A 37 -4.30 -16.27 -0.43
N GLY A 38 -4.33 -14.93 -0.60
CA GLY A 38 -4.49 -13.92 0.45
C GLY A 38 -5.72 -14.03 1.36
N ILE A 39 -6.63 -14.97 1.07
CA ILE A 39 -7.85 -15.21 1.85
C ILE A 39 -7.59 -16.09 3.10
N GLU A 40 -6.42 -16.74 3.21
CA GLU A 40 -6.02 -17.53 4.39
C GLU A 40 -4.94 -16.82 5.24
N GLN A 41 -5.10 -16.86 6.58
CA GLN A 41 -4.63 -15.85 7.57
C GLN A 41 -3.10 -15.67 7.79
N GLY A 42 -2.22 -15.96 6.82
CA GLY A 42 -0.76 -15.68 6.91
C GLY A 42 -0.18 -14.85 5.76
N THR A 43 -0.99 -14.54 4.75
CA THR A 43 -0.50 -14.13 3.40
C THR A 43 -0.62 -12.62 3.14
N LEU A 44 -1.10 -11.82 4.09
CA LEU A 44 -1.32 -10.38 3.88
C LEU A 44 0.00 -9.59 3.77
N LEU A 45 0.98 -9.94 4.61
CA LEU A 45 2.32 -9.35 4.54
C LEU A 45 3.03 -9.75 3.25
N THR A 46 2.88 -11.01 2.82
CA THR A 46 3.49 -11.47 1.57
C THR A 46 2.89 -10.76 0.38
N VAL A 47 1.56 -10.58 0.30
CA VAL A 47 0.90 -9.77 -0.74
C VAL A 47 1.41 -8.33 -0.74
N GLY A 48 1.45 -7.68 0.43
CA GLY A 48 1.92 -6.29 0.54
C GLY A 48 3.37 -6.11 0.11
N LEU A 49 4.27 -6.96 0.60
CA LEU A 49 5.69 -6.94 0.22
C LEU A 49 5.90 -7.27 -1.26
N THR A 50 5.09 -8.19 -1.79
CA THR A 50 5.13 -8.59 -3.18
C THR A 50 4.80 -7.42 -4.12
N TRP A 51 3.72 -6.67 -3.82
CA TRP A 51 3.41 -5.44 -4.54
C TRP A 51 4.48 -4.36 -4.35
N PHE A 52 5.02 -4.24 -3.14
CA PHE A 52 6.08 -3.28 -2.84
C PHE A 52 7.31 -3.52 -3.71
N PHE A 53 7.85 -4.75 -3.74
CA PHE A 53 9.01 -5.08 -4.54
C PHE A 53 8.73 -4.92 -6.05
N TRP A 54 7.54 -5.27 -6.51
CA TRP A 54 7.15 -5.04 -7.90
C TRP A 54 7.13 -3.54 -8.25
N LEU A 55 6.56 -2.69 -7.40
CA LEU A 55 6.52 -1.24 -7.61
C LEU A 55 7.92 -0.63 -7.60
N VAL A 56 8.77 -1.01 -6.65
CA VAL A 56 10.15 -0.53 -6.60
C VAL A 56 10.93 -0.96 -7.85
N ALA A 57 10.82 -2.24 -8.26
CA ALA A 57 11.51 -2.76 -9.44
C ALA A 57 11.02 -2.15 -10.76
N THR A 58 9.79 -1.63 -10.81
CA THR A 58 9.22 -0.97 -12.00
C THR A 58 9.43 0.55 -12.03
N HIS A 59 9.95 1.14 -10.94
CA HIS A 59 10.20 2.58 -10.82
C HIS A 59 11.67 2.86 -10.43
N PRO A 60 12.60 2.92 -11.41
CA PRO A 60 14.04 3.10 -11.15
C PRO A 60 14.40 4.37 -10.38
N SER A 61 13.57 5.42 -10.50
CA SER A 61 13.73 6.66 -9.75
C SER A 61 13.54 6.45 -8.25
N VAL A 62 12.60 5.59 -7.85
CA VAL A 62 12.32 5.25 -6.45
C VAL A 62 13.41 4.34 -5.90
N GLU A 63 13.84 3.36 -6.69
CA GLU A 63 14.96 2.47 -6.36
C GLU A 63 16.25 3.27 -6.09
N THR A 64 16.58 4.22 -6.96
CA THR A 64 17.78 5.06 -6.81
C THR A 64 17.75 5.87 -5.51
N LYS A 65 16.62 6.53 -5.21
CA LYS A 65 16.44 7.29 -3.96
C LYS A 65 16.57 6.39 -2.72
N PHE A 66 16.02 5.19 -2.78
CA PHE A 66 16.13 4.21 -1.70
C PHE A 66 17.60 3.81 -1.45
N PHE A 67 18.36 3.52 -2.50
CA PHE A 67 19.79 3.19 -2.36
C PHE A 67 20.63 4.37 -1.86
N GLU A 68 20.35 5.59 -2.33
CA GLU A 68 21.03 6.80 -1.85
C GLU A 68 20.74 7.05 -0.36
N GLU A 69 19.48 6.91 0.06
CA GLU A 69 19.06 7.01 1.46
C GLU A 69 19.80 5.97 2.32
N MET A 70 19.76 4.69 1.93
CA MET A 70 20.47 3.64 2.67
C MET A 70 21.97 3.91 2.78
N LYS A 71 22.62 4.30 1.68
CA LYS A 71 24.06 4.60 1.66
C LYS A 71 24.39 5.76 2.59
N SER A 72 23.57 6.82 2.59
CA SER A 72 23.78 7.99 3.46
C SER A 72 23.70 7.63 4.95
N ILE A 73 22.72 6.79 5.33
CA ILE A 73 22.51 6.37 6.72
C ILE A 73 23.65 5.48 7.20
N LEU A 74 24.08 4.52 6.37
CA LEU A 74 25.18 3.61 6.69
C LEU A 74 26.50 4.36 6.87
N LEU A 75 26.79 5.33 5.99
CA LEU A 75 27.99 6.18 6.09
C LEU A 75 27.95 7.08 7.34
N ALA A 76 26.79 7.68 7.66
CA ALA A 76 26.67 8.59 8.79
C ALA A 76 26.82 7.90 10.15
N ARG A 77 26.51 6.61 10.24
CA ARG A 77 26.49 5.87 11.51
C ARG A 77 27.70 4.94 11.73
N ASP A 78 28.63 4.88 10.77
CA ASP A 78 29.75 3.92 10.77
C ASP A 78 29.27 2.47 11.01
N ILE A 79 28.04 2.16 10.58
CA ILE A 79 27.43 0.84 10.75
C ILE A 79 27.93 -0.03 9.59
N LYS A 80 28.69 -1.08 9.93
CA LYS A 80 28.99 -2.15 8.97
C LYS A 80 27.67 -2.71 8.45
N TRP A 81 27.58 -3.01 7.14
CA TRP A 81 26.40 -3.52 6.42
C TRP A 81 25.60 -4.66 7.10
N TYR A 82 26.15 -5.32 8.12
CA TYR A 82 25.58 -6.44 8.86
C TYR A 82 25.18 -6.10 10.32
N GLY A 83 25.35 -4.84 10.74
CA GLY A 83 25.07 -4.38 12.10
C GLY A 83 23.60 -4.03 12.27
N TYR A 84 22.86 -4.92 12.93
CA TYR A 84 21.52 -4.77 13.49
C TYR A 84 20.92 -3.35 13.38
N LEU A 85 20.08 -3.12 12.36
CA LEU A 85 19.16 -1.98 12.36
C LEU A 85 18.13 -2.24 13.46
N ILE A 86 18.27 -1.54 14.58
CA ILE A 86 17.33 -1.62 15.69
C ILE A 86 16.02 -0.98 15.21
N THR A 87 14.88 -1.55 15.60
CA THR A 87 13.52 -1.09 15.23
C THR A 87 13.27 0.41 15.49
N ASN A 88 14.06 1.06 16.34
CA ASN A 88 14.01 2.50 16.61
C ASN A 88 14.54 3.37 15.45
N ASP A 89 15.22 2.80 14.46
CA ASP A 89 15.82 3.51 13.33
C ASP A 89 14.94 3.55 12.08
N LEU A 90 13.74 2.95 12.11
CA LEU A 90 12.83 2.93 10.96
C LEU A 90 12.39 4.33 10.52
N ASN A 91 12.31 5.28 11.46
CA ASN A 91 11.96 6.68 11.18
C ASN A 91 13.02 7.44 10.36
N ILE A 92 14.19 6.83 10.14
CA ILE A 92 15.27 7.41 9.36
C ILE A 92 15.10 7.08 7.87
N PHE A 93 14.44 5.97 7.55
CA PHE A 93 14.21 5.55 6.18
C PHE A 93 12.92 6.18 5.62
N VAL A 94 12.95 7.48 5.42
CA VAL A 94 11.80 8.27 4.97
C VAL A 94 11.30 7.82 3.60
N ASN A 95 12.20 7.59 2.64
CA ASN A 95 11.83 7.15 1.30
C ASN A 95 11.31 5.71 1.30
N LEU A 96 11.89 4.82 2.12
CA LEU A 96 11.37 3.47 2.29
C LEU A 96 9.94 3.47 2.86
N GLN A 97 9.72 4.23 3.95
CA GLN A 97 8.41 4.34 4.57
C GLN A 97 7.40 4.94 3.58
N ALA A 98 7.78 6.00 2.87
CA ALA A 98 6.95 6.61 1.84
C ALA A 98 6.55 5.63 0.73
N ALA A 99 7.50 4.85 0.21
CA ALA A 99 7.22 3.86 -0.84
C ALA A 99 6.34 2.70 -0.33
N LEU A 100 6.52 2.29 0.92
CA LEU A 100 5.67 1.27 1.55
C LEU A 100 4.24 1.77 1.74
N TYR A 101 4.05 2.98 2.26
CA TYR A 101 2.71 3.55 2.46
C TYR A 101 1.99 3.79 1.13
N GLU A 102 2.72 4.25 0.11
CA GLU A 102 2.16 4.41 -1.23
C GLU A 102 1.78 3.06 -1.86
N THR A 103 2.56 2.01 -1.59
CA THR A 103 2.21 0.65 -1.99
C THR A 103 0.92 0.20 -1.31
N LEU A 104 0.77 0.42 -0.01
CA LEU A 104 -0.42 0.01 0.74
C LEU A 104 -1.67 0.82 0.34
N ARG A 105 -1.50 2.07 -0.10
CA ARG A 105 -2.58 2.89 -0.67
C ARG A 105 -3.12 2.28 -1.96
N LEU A 106 -2.23 1.93 -2.89
CA LEU A 106 -2.63 1.37 -4.18
C LEU A 106 -3.00 -0.11 -4.06
N PHE A 107 -2.26 -0.90 -3.31
CA PHE A 107 -2.45 -2.34 -3.20
C PHE A 107 -2.58 -2.76 -1.73
N PRO A 108 -3.66 -2.33 -1.05
CA PRO A 108 -3.91 -2.73 0.33
C PRO A 108 -4.08 -4.25 0.39
N PRO A 109 -3.35 -4.97 1.28
CA PRO A 109 -3.54 -6.40 1.47
C PRO A 109 -4.96 -6.77 1.89
N VAL A 110 -5.64 -5.87 2.59
CA VAL A 110 -7.06 -5.98 2.96
C VAL A 110 -7.84 -4.91 2.20
N PRO A 111 -8.38 -5.21 1.00
CA PRO A 111 -9.03 -4.21 0.16
C PRO A 111 -10.40 -3.76 0.67
N TYR A 112 -11.07 -4.62 1.46
CA TYR A 112 -12.38 -4.35 2.03
C TYR A 112 -12.37 -4.59 3.53
N ASN A 113 -12.96 -3.68 4.29
CA ASN A 113 -13.25 -3.85 5.70
C ASN A 113 -14.70 -3.49 5.96
N HIS A 114 -15.34 -4.09 6.95
CA HIS A 114 -16.70 -3.74 7.30
C HIS A 114 -16.82 -3.48 8.79
N LYS A 115 -17.64 -2.49 9.14
CA LYS A 115 -18.02 -2.19 10.51
C LYS A 115 -19.51 -2.46 10.67
N THR A 116 -19.89 -3.03 11.81
CA THR A 116 -21.29 -3.23 12.15
C THR A 116 -21.69 -2.17 13.15
N ALA A 117 -22.76 -1.44 12.89
CA ALA A 117 -23.29 -0.45 13.82
C ALA A 117 -23.84 -1.14 15.06
N ALA A 118 -23.32 -0.77 16.23
CA ALA A 118 -23.83 -1.26 17.52
C ALA A 118 -25.17 -0.61 17.86
N GLU A 119 -25.30 0.67 17.57
CA GLU A 119 -26.47 1.52 17.83
C GLU A 119 -26.82 2.33 16.58
N ALA A 120 -27.97 3.03 16.61
CA ALA A 120 -28.34 3.92 15.52
C ALA A 120 -27.39 5.14 15.49
N ASP A 121 -26.89 5.51 14.32
CA ASP A 121 -25.94 6.61 14.16
C ASP A 121 -26.17 7.36 12.83
N ILE A 122 -25.59 8.54 12.70
CA ILE A 122 -25.61 9.36 11.48
C ILE A 122 -24.17 9.55 11.01
N LEU A 123 -23.85 9.02 9.83
CA LEU A 123 -22.52 9.18 9.24
C LEU A 123 -22.23 10.65 8.90
N PRO A 124 -20.96 11.07 8.76
CA PRO A 124 -20.61 12.41 8.32
C PRO A 124 -21.22 12.83 6.97
N SER A 125 -21.66 11.86 6.16
CA SER A 125 -22.40 12.08 4.92
C SER A 125 -23.89 12.37 5.11
N GLY A 126 -24.41 12.36 6.35
CA GLY A 126 -25.82 12.49 6.69
C GLY A 126 -26.64 11.19 6.60
N HIS A 127 -26.01 10.06 6.27
CA HIS A 127 -26.72 8.78 6.16
C HIS A 127 -27.02 8.19 7.54
N HIS A 128 -28.28 7.82 7.77
CA HIS A 128 -28.72 7.11 8.97
C HIS A 128 -28.38 5.63 8.88
N VAL A 129 -27.73 5.12 9.92
CA VAL A 129 -27.38 3.70 10.06
C VAL A 129 -28.14 3.14 11.25
N LYS A 130 -28.75 1.96 11.07
CA LYS A 130 -29.49 1.26 12.13
C LYS A 130 -28.58 0.27 12.86
N PRO A 131 -28.93 -0.12 14.10
CA PRO A 131 -28.25 -1.21 14.78
C PRO A 131 -28.21 -2.44 13.88
N THR A 132 -27.08 -3.16 13.88
CA THR A 132 -26.77 -4.34 13.06
C THR A 132 -26.54 -4.11 11.56
N GLU A 133 -26.74 -2.90 11.04
CA GLU A 133 -26.36 -2.58 9.66
C GLU A 133 -24.83 -2.58 9.49
N ARG A 134 -24.38 -3.06 8.32
CA ARG A 134 -22.97 -3.17 7.99
C ARG A 134 -22.57 -2.06 7.03
N ILE A 135 -21.54 -1.31 7.42
CA ILE A 135 -20.90 -0.31 6.59
C ILE A 135 -19.67 -0.95 5.96
N LEU A 136 -19.62 -0.98 4.63
CA LEU A 136 -18.48 -1.50 3.87
C LEU A 136 -17.52 -0.35 3.52
N LEU A 137 -16.27 -0.46 3.98
CA LEU A 137 -15.16 0.41 3.64
C LEU A 137 -14.31 -0.27 2.57
N ASN A 138 -14.28 0.31 1.37
CA ASN A 138 -13.46 -0.17 0.27
C ASN A 138 -12.15 0.62 0.20
N PHE A 139 -11.13 0.17 0.91
CA PHE A 139 -9.81 0.82 0.93
C PHE A 139 -9.17 0.83 -0.46
N PHE A 140 -9.37 -0.21 -1.25
CA PHE A 140 -8.82 -0.29 -2.61
C PHE A 140 -9.38 0.80 -3.53
N ALA A 141 -10.69 1.08 -3.43
CA ALA A 141 -11.33 2.16 -4.19
C ALA A 141 -10.97 3.54 -3.62
N MET A 142 -11.04 3.72 -2.30
CA MET A 142 -10.70 5.00 -1.64
C MET A 142 -9.26 5.42 -1.91
N GLY A 143 -8.34 4.45 -1.97
CA GLY A 143 -6.95 4.68 -2.37
C GLY A 143 -6.81 5.26 -3.78
N ARG A 144 -7.83 5.21 -4.64
CA ARG A 144 -7.79 5.67 -6.04
C ARG A 144 -8.81 6.75 -6.37
N MET A 145 -9.44 7.36 -5.37
CA MET A 145 -10.42 8.42 -5.59
C MET A 145 -9.70 9.74 -5.92
N GLU A 146 -10.03 10.33 -7.07
CA GLU A 146 -9.50 11.64 -7.49
C GLU A 146 -9.85 12.74 -6.48
N GLU A 147 -11.03 12.67 -5.87
CA GLU A 147 -11.48 13.62 -4.84
C GLU A 147 -10.57 13.65 -3.60
N ILE A 148 -9.90 12.53 -3.29
CA ILE A 148 -9.01 12.40 -2.12
C ILE A 148 -7.55 12.63 -2.53
N TRP A 149 -7.13 12.08 -3.67
CA TRP A 149 -5.71 11.98 -4.04
C TRP A 149 -5.30 12.86 -5.22
N GLY A 150 -6.25 13.55 -5.86
CA GLY A 150 -6.03 14.36 -7.04
C GLY A 150 -5.96 13.54 -8.35
N LYS A 151 -5.64 14.22 -9.45
CA LYS A 151 -5.61 13.62 -10.80
C LYS A 151 -4.58 12.50 -10.94
N ASP A 152 -3.53 12.53 -10.13
CA ASP A 152 -2.46 11.54 -10.10
C ASP A 152 -2.75 10.40 -9.10
N CYS A 153 -4.03 10.21 -8.70
CA CYS A 153 -4.47 9.17 -7.76
C CYS A 153 -4.13 7.72 -8.17
N LEU A 154 -3.92 7.45 -9.46
CA LEU A 154 -3.53 6.13 -9.96
C LEU A 154 -2.01 5.94 -10.07
N GLU A 155 -1.24 7.02 -9.93
CA GLU A 155 0.21 6.99 -10.05
C GLU A 155 0.85 6.54 -8.73
N PHE A 156 1.95 5.77 -8.84
CA PHE A 156 2.79 5.44 -7.71
C PHE A 156 3.75 6.59 -7.43
N LYS A 157 3.46 7.39 -6.40
CA LYS A 157 4.21 8.60 -6.05
C LYS A 157 4.53 8.64 -4.54
N PRO A 158 5.60 7.96 -4.10
CA PRO A 158 6.01 7.93 -2.70
C PRO A 158 6.18 9.33 -2.09
N GLU A 159 6.56 10.33 -2.89
CA GLU A 159 6.79 11.70 -2.45
C GLU A 159 5.56 12.35 -1.79
N ARG A 160 4.35 11.81 -2.00
CA ARG A 160 3.12 12.24 -1.30
C ARG A 160 3.25 12.14 0.22
N TRP A 161 4.03 11.18 0.70
CA TRP A 161 4.20 10.89 2.13
C TRP A 161 5.42 11.61 2.73
N ILE A 162 6.03 12.55 2.00
CA ILE A 162 7.24 13.26 2.42
C ILE A 162 6.93 14.75 2.52
N SER A 163 7.24 15.36 3.67
CA SER A 163 7.06 16.79 3.90
C SER A 163 8.08 17.63 3.13
N GLU A 164 7.80 18.93 2.99
CA GLU A 164 8.77 19.89 2.45
C GLU A 164 10.10 19.92 3.23
N ARG A 165 10.07 19.48 4.49
CA ARG A 165 11.25 19.35 5.37
C ARG A 165 11.99 18.02 5.18
N GLY A 166 11.55 17.18 4.24
CA GLY A 166 12.13 15.86 3.99
C GLY A 166 11.82 14.82 5.06
N THR A 167 10.77 15.03 5.86
CA THR A 167 10.37 14.10 6.93
C THR A 167 9.17 13.26 6.48
N PHE A 168 9.07 12.02 6.95
CA PHE A 168 7.89 11.19 6.71
C PHE A 168 6.64 11.84 7.33
N MET A 169 5.55 11.92 6.56
CA MET A 169 4.27 12.45 7.00
C MET A 169 3.46 11.35 7.69
N HIS A 170 3.38 11.43 9.01
CA HIS A 170 2.49 10.57 9.78
C HIS A 170 1.08 11.19 9.83
N VAL A 171 0.08 10.51 9.28
CA VAL A 171 -1.33 10.90 9.44
C VAL A 171 -1.79 10.42 10.83
N PRO A 172 -2.09 11.32 11.79
CA PRO A 172 -2.51 10.90 13.13
C PRO A 172 -3.82 10.12 13.05
N SER A 173 -3.89 8.98 13.77
CA SER A 173 -5.07 8.12 13.78
C SER A 173 -6.30 8.79 14.42
N HIS A 174 -6.13 9.77 15.31
CA HIS A 174 -7.20 10.56 15.91
C HIS A 174 -6.74 12.00 16.16
N THR A 175 -7.43 12.99 15.58
CA THR A 175 -7.48 14.34 16.15
C THR A 175 -8.78 14.40 16.95
N ASN A 176 -8.66 14.41 18.28
CA ASN A 176 -9.81 14.65 19.16
C ASN A 176 -10.38 16.03 18.85
N SER A 177 -11.62 16.07 18.37
CA SER A 177 -12.49 17.25 18.37
C SER A 177 -13.70 16.95 19.23
#